data_AF-A0A424PCT8-F1
#
_entry.id   AF-A0A424PCT8-F1
#
_cell.length_a   1.000
_cell.length_b   1.000
_cell.length_c   1.000
_cell.angle_alpha   90.00
_cell.angle_beta   90.00
_cell.angle_gamma   90.00
#
_symmetry.space_group_name_H-M   'P 1'
#
loop_
_entity.id
_entity.type
_entity.pdbx_description
1 polymer ?
#
loop_
_entity_poly.entity_id
_entity_poly.type
_entity_poly.pdbx_seq_one_letter_code
_entity_poly.pdbx_strand_id
1 'polypeptide(L)'
;MITNITTAYLKAEKAFDQKKFGEAKKILINVIDHDKDFYSAYLLLYKLYDKENSQKKNSIYKELQRLNLDLNIDYKPLKLKAKKKIRNPKIATLSLVKLMILQGKMLQAKKSLKSIIKLSKNKKDIAGAKEILRGLKGE
;
A
#
# COMPACT_ATOMS: atom_id res chain seq x y z
N MET A 1 4.44 -0.08 34.40
CA MET A 1 4.91 1.32 34.47
C MET A 1 6.37 1.36 34.05
N ILE A 2 6.70 2.00 32.92
CA ILE A 2 8.10 2.37 32.65
C ILE A 2 8.30 3.69 33.39
N THR A 3 8.95 3.65 34.54
CA THR A 3 9.18 4.84 35.39
C THR A 3 10.31 5.73 34.86
N ASN A 4 11.10 5.24 33.90
CA ASN A 4 12.20 6.00 33.32
C ASN A 4 12.46 5.60 31.85
N ILE A 5 11.96 6.41 30.92
CA ILE A 5 12.09 6.22 29.46
C ILE A 5 13.57 6.08 29.05
N THR A 6 14.45 6.88 29.67
CA THR A 6 15.90 6.83 29.45
C THR A 6 16.48 5.46 29.80
N THR A 7 16.03 4.82 30.89
CA THR A 7 16.50 3.45 31.22
C THR A 7 16.00 2.41 30.24
N ALA A 8 14.79 2.58 29.67
CA ALA A 8 14.27 1.69 28.65
C ALA A 8 15.07 1.85 27.35
N TYR A 9 15.40 3.09 26.97
CA TYR A 9 16.30 3.37 25.85
C TYR A 9 17.69 2.74 26.03
N LEU A 10 18.33 2.90 27.20
CA LEU A 10 19.63 2.27 27.50
C LEU A 10 19.59 0.74 27.41
N LYS A 11 18.47 0.12 27.79
CA LYS A 11 18.27 -1.33 27.59
C LYS A 11 18.18 -1.69 26.12
N ALA A 12 17.50 -0.87 25.31
CA ALA A 12 17.41 -1.08 23.87
C ALA A 12 18.78 -0.92 23.18
N GLU A 13 19.56 0.07 23.59
CA GLU A 13 20.92 0.31 23.09
C GLU A 13 21.83 -0.89 23.41
N LYS A 14 21.83 -1.37 24.65
CA LYS A 14 22.56 -2.60 25.02
C LYS A 14 22.12 -3.81 24.19
N ALA A 15 20.82 -3.97 23.95
CA ALA A 15 20.31 -5.06 23.11
C ALA A 15 20.76 -4.91 21.64
N PHE A 16 20.84 -3.68 21.13
CA PHE A 16 21.36 -3.40 19.80
C PHE A 16 22.84 -3.77 19.68
N ASP A 17 23.67 -3.41 20.67
CA ASP A 17 25.09 -3.76 20.72
C ASP A 17 25.31 -5.27 20.83
N GLN A 18 24.45 -5.96 21.58
CA GLN A 18 24.41 -7.42 21.66
C GLN A 18 23.86 -8.11 20.40
N LYS A 19 23.55 -7.36 19.34
CA LYS A 19 22.94 -7.86 18.08
C LYS A 19 21.55 -8.51 18.27
N LYS A 20 20.87 -8.27 19.39
CA LYS A 20 19.50 -8.72 19.68
C LYS A 20 18.48 -7.75 19.07
N PHE A 21 18.51 -7.61 17.74
CA PHE A 21 17.75 -6.58 17.02
C PHE A 21 16.23 -6.67 17.22
N GLY A 22 15.68 -7.88 17.36
CA GLY A 22 14.25 -8.08 17.61
C GLY A 22 13.79 -7.51 18.96
N GLU A 23 14.60 -7.68 20.02
CA GLU A 23 14.33 -7.13 21.35
C GLU A 23 14.52 -5.62 21.37
N ALA A 24 15.64 -5.13 20.82
CA ALA A 24 15.94 -3.70 20.73
C ALA A 24 14.79 -2.94 20.05
N LYS A 25 14.27 -3.48 18.95
CA LYS A 25 13.14 -2.91 18.20
C LYS A 25 11.85 -2.82 19.01
N LYS A 26 11.49 -3.88 19.75
CA LYS A 26 10.30 -3.87 20.62
C LYS A 26 10.41 -2.79 21.70
N ILE A 27 11.59 -2.70 22.32
CA ILE A 27 11.83 -1.72 23.38
C ILE A 27 11.82 -0.29 22.81
N LEU A 28 12.41 -0.06 21.64
CA LEU A 28 12.40 1.25 20.97
C LEU A 28 11.00 1.72 20.59
N ILE A 29 10.14 0.81 20.11
CA ILE A 29 8.75 1.14 19.80
C ILE A 29 8.01 1.56 21.08
N ASN A 30 8.19 0.82 22.18
CA ASN A 30 7.60 1.19 23.47
C ASN A 30 8.11 2.55 24.00
N VAL A 31 9.38 2.86 23.78
CA VAL A 31 9.97 4.17 24.13
C VAL A 31 9.29 5.29 23.34
N ILE A 32 9.14 5.10 22.03
CA ILE A 32 8.50 6.09 21.14
C ILE A 32 7.00 6.24 21.43
N ASP A 33 6.31 5.15 21.78
CA ASP A 33 4.90 5.20 22.17
C ASP A 33 4.67 5.97 23.46
N HIS A 34 5.65 6.01 24.36
CA HIS A 34 5.60 6.80 25.59
C HIS A 34 6.07 8.23 25.39
N ASP A 35 7.12 8.44 24.61
CA ASP A 35 7.67 9.75 24.28
C ASP A 35 7.93 9.86 22.77
N LYS A 36 7.00 10.55 22.11
CA LYS A 36 7.01 10.73 20.66
C LYS A 36 8.11 11.65 20.17
N ASP A 37 8.74 12.41 21.05
CA ASP A 37 9.78 13.38 20.71
C ASP A 37 11.18 12.88 21.11
N PHE A 38 11.29 11.63 21.58
CA PHE A 38 12.55 10.99 21.94
C PHE A 38 13.42 10.68 20.71
N TYR A 39 14.12 11.70 20.22
CA TYR A 39 14.89 11.68 18.97
C TYR A 39 15.89 10.52 18.85
N SER A 40 16.63 10.22 19.92
CA SER A 40 17.63 9.14 19.92
C SER A 40 17.03 7.76 19.64
N ALA A 41 15.78 7.51 20.07
CA ALA A 41 15.09 6.26 19.80
C ALA A 41 14.75 6.12 18.30
N TYR A 42 14.30 7.20 17.66
CA TYR A 42 14.07 7.21 16.21
C TYR A 42 15.37 7.00 15.43
N LEU A 43 16.48 7.58 15.89
CA LEU A 43 17.78 7.45 15.21
C LEU A 43 18.29 6.01 15.25
N LEU A 44 18.21 5.35 16.42
CA LEU A 44 18.58 3.94 16.55
C LEU A 44 17.63 3.02 15.75
N LEU A 45 16.33 3.34 15.77
CA LEU A 45 15.32 2.60 15.02
C LEU A 45 15.49 2.74 13.50
N TYR A 46 15.88 3.93 13.02
CA TYR A 46 16.24 4.16 11.62
C TYR A 46 17.43 3.29 11.21
N LYS A 47 18.49 3.26 12.01
CA LYS A 47 19.68 2.43 11.78
C LYS A 47 19.35 0.94 11.71
N LEU A 48 18.42 0.47 12.55
CA LEU A 48 17.88 -0.90 12.48
C LEU A 48 17.15 -1.16 11.16
N TYR A 49 16.22 -0.29 10.79
CA TYR A 49 15.43 -0.49 9.56
C TYR A 49 16.25 -0.32 8.28
N ASP A 50 17.30 0.51 8.30
CA ASP A 50 18.21 0.64 7.17
C ASP A 50 19.04 -0.64 6.96
N LYS A 51 19.55 -1.24 8.05
CA LYS A 51 20.18 -2.57 8.01
C LYS A 51 19.25 -3.68 7.54
N GLU A 52 18.00 -3.69 8.00
CA GLU A 52 16.97 -4.66 7.58
C GLU A 52 16.45 -4.40 6.15
N ASN A 53 16.88 -3.31 5.49
CA ASN A 53 16.34 -2.83 4.22
C ASN A 53 14.79 -2.74 4.23
N SER A 54 14.25 -2.31 5.38
CA SER A 54 12.82 -2.29 5.64
C SER A 54 12.18 -1.00 5.13
N GLN A 55 11.02 -1.12 4.48
CA GLN A 55 10.23 0.03 4.02
C GLN A 55 9.81 0.98 5.17
N LYS A 56 9.79 0.48 6.41
CA LYS A 56 9.48 1.27 7.61
C LYS A 56 10.49 2.39 7.85
N LYS A 57 11.71 2.29 7.31
CA LYS A 57 12.72 3.36 7.41
C LYS A 57 12.24 4.69 6.84
N ASN A 58 11.44 4.66 5.78
CA ASN A 58 10.91 5.87 5.15
C ASN A 58 9.95 6.61 6.09
N SER A 59 9.15 5.89 6.88
CA SER A 59 8.24 6.50 7.86
C SER A 59 9.03 7.11 9.02
N ILE A 60 10.02 6.37 9.54
CA ILE A 60 10.87 6.85 10.63
C ILE A 60 11.69 8.07 10.21
N TYR A 61 12.19 8.11 8.98
CA TYR A 61 12.93 9.27 8.46
C TYR A 61 12.07 10.54 8.42
N LYS A 62 10.78 10.43 8.09
CA LYS A 62 9.85 11.57 8.15
C LYS A 62 9.65 12.09 9.57
N GLU A 63 9.53 11.19 10.54
CA GLU A 63 9.45 11.58 11.96
C GLU A 63 10.74 12.25 12.41
N LEU A 64 11.91 11.74 11.99
CA LEU A 64 13.20 12.39 12.27
C LEU A 64 13.30 13.80 11.67
N GLN A 65 12.85 13.99 10.43
CA GLN A 65 12.78 15.32 9.79
C GLN A 65 11.82 16.28 10.51
N ARG A 66 10.73 15.77 11.12
CA ARG A 66 9.83 16.58 11.94
C ARG A 66 10.53 17.10 13.19
N LEU A 67 11.30 16.23 13.85
CA LEU A 67 11.99 16.53 15.10
C LEU A 67 13.22 17.43 14.89
N ASN A 68 13.91 17.29 13.76
CA ASN A 68 15.03 18.12 13.41
C ASN A 68 15.03 18.39 11.89
N LEU A 69 14.82 19.65 11.50
CA LEU A 69 14.79 20.05 10.09
C LEU A 69 16.18 20.01 9.44
N ASP A 70 17.26 20.18 10.21
CA ASP A 70 18.65 20.21 9.72
C ASP A 70 19.30 18.82 9.68
N LEU A 71 18.48 17.77 9.55
CA LEU A 71 18.90 16.38 9.59
C LEU A 71 19.79 16.03 8.38
N ASN A 72 21.10 16.03 8.56
CA ASN A 72 22.07 15.63 7.53
C ASN A 72 22.31 14.11 7.52
N ILE A 73 21.30 13.33 7.10
CA ILE A 73 21.42 11.87 6.90
C ILE A 73 21.28 11.57 5.40
N ASP A 74 22.22 10.82 4.81
CA ASP A 74 22.12 10.30 3.43
C ASP A 74 20.95 9.30 3.35
N TYR A 75 19.77 9.81 3.01
CA TYR A 75 18.53 9.05 2.94
C TYR A 75 18.25 8.61 1.51
N LYS A 76 18.30 7.29 1.30
CA LYS A 76 17.84 6.65 0.05
C LYS A 76 16.47 6.01 0.28
N PRO A 77 15.37 6.61 -0.21
CA PRO A 77 14.03 6.08 -0.02
C PRO A 77 13.89 4.72 -0.69
N LEU A 78 13.35 3.75 0.04
CA LEU A 78 12.97 2.48 -0.57
C LEU A 78 11.69 2.68 -1.38
N LYS A 79 11.75 2.36 -2.68
CA LYS A 79 10.59 2.45 -3.58
C LYS A 79 9.49 1.50 -3.10
N LEU A 80 8.36 2.07 -2.70
CA LEU A 80 7.15 1.29 -2.41
C LEU A 80 6.65 0.71 -3.73
N LYS A 81 6.67 -0.63 -3.87
CA LYS A 81 5.94 -1.28 -4.96
C LYS A 81 4.46 -0.99 -4.74
N ALA A 82 3.88 -0.13 -5.57
CA ALA A 82 2.45 0.18 -5.51
C ALA A 82 1.66 -1.13 -5.59
N LYS A 83 0.90 -1.46 -4.53
CA LYS A 83 -0.05 -2.57 -4.58
C LYS A 83 -1.03 -2.25 -5.70
N LYS A 84 -1.04 -3.06 -6.77
CA LYS A 84 -2.05 -2.96 -7.82
C LYS A 84 -3.42 -3.03 -7.14
N LYS A 85 -4.16 -1.92 -7.10
CA LYS A 85 -5.57 -1.93 -6.67
C LYS A 85 -6.28 -2.91 -7.59
N ILE A 86 -6.68 -4.07 -7.06
CA ILE A 86 -7.62 -4.97 -7.73
C ILE A 86 -8.94 -4.22 -7.74
N ARG A 87 -9.15 -3.36 -8.73
CA ARG A 87 -10.45 -2.78 -8.99
C ARG A 87 -11.29 -3.93 -9.53
N ASN A 88 -12.21 -4.45 -8.73
CA ASN A 88 -13.34 -5.23 -9.26
C ASN A 88 -14.16 -4.24 -10.11
N PRO A 89 -14.03 -4.24 -11.44
CA PRO A 89 -14.72 -3.24 -12.23
C PRO A 89 -16.21 -3.56 -12.17
N LYS A 90 -17.05 -2.56 -11.88
CA LYS A 90 -18.50 -2.71 -11.96
C LYS A 90 -18.83 -3.14 -13.39
N ILE A 91 -19.36 -4.36 -13.54
CA ILE A 91 -19.73 -4.92 -14.83
C ILE A 91 -21.01 -4.20 -15.29
N ALA A 92 -20.98 -3.65 -16.50
CA ALA A 92 -22.17 -3.03 -17.10
C ALA A 92 -23.27 -4.09 -17.30
N THR A 93 -24.53 -3.73 -17.11
CA THR A 93 -25.66 -4.62 -17.43
C THR A 93 -25.89 -4.68 -18.95
N LEU A 94 -26.50 -5.77 -19.44
CA LEU A 94 -26.84 -5.88 -20.86
C LEU A 94 -27.76 -4.74 -21.33
N SER A 95 -28.69 -4.29 -20.48
CA SER A 95 -29.59 -3.17 -20.78
C SER A 95 -28.82 -1.87 -21.02
N LEU A 96 -27.80 -1.60 -20.19
CA LEU A 96 -26.94 -0.43 -20.36
C LEU A 96 -26.14 -0.50 -21.66
N VAL A 97 -25.64 -1.70 -22.01
CA VAL A 97 -24.94 -1.90 -23.28
C VAL A 97 -25.85 -1.68 -24.49
N LYS A 98 -27.10 -2.17 -24.46
CA LYS A 98 -28.08 -1.91 -25.53
C LYS A 98 -28.34 -0.40 -25.70
N LEU A 99 -28.47 0.34 -24.60
CA LEU A 99 -28.60 1.79 -24.64
C LEU A 99 -27.36 2.46 -25.25
N MET A 100 -26.14 2.01 -24.92
CA MET A 100 -24.91 2.53 -25.52
C MET A 100 -24.86 2.33 -27.04
N ILE A 101 -25.37 1.20 -27.55
CA ILE A 101 -25.47 0.92 -28.99
C ILE A 101 -26.43 1.92 -29.64
N LEU A 102 -27.63 2.12 -29.06
CA LEU A 102 -28.61 3.08 -29.56
C LEU A 102 -28.07 4.52 -29.57
N GLN A 103 -27.20 4.86 -28.62
CA GLN A 103 -26.53 6.17 -28.56
C GLN A 103 -25.34 6.30 -29.52
N GLY A 104 -25.07 5.32 -30.38
CA GLY A 104 -23.92 5.31 -31.30
C GLY A 104 -22.56 5.10 -30.61
N LYS A 105 -22.52 4.78 -29.31
CA LYS A 105 -21.28 4.59 -28.52
C LYS A 105 -20.70 3.19 -28.71
N MET A 106 -20.50 2.79 -29.97
CA MET A 106 -20.11 1.42 -30.37
C MET A 106 -18.81 0.93 -29.72
N LEU A 107 -17.80 1.78 -29.61
CA LEU A 107 -16.52 1.43 -28.98
C LEU A 107 -16.67 1.11 -27.48
N GLN A 108 -17.51 1.88 -26.77
CA GLN A 108 -17.78 1.66 -25.35
C GLN A 108 -18.64 0.40 -25.17
N ALA A 109 -19.66 0.20 -26.01
CA ALA A 109 -20.49 -0.99 -26.01
C ALA A 109 -19.66 -2.28 -26.23
N LYS A 110 -18.78 -2.29 -27.24
CA LYS A 110 -17.89 -3.43 -27.53
C LYS A 110 -16.95 -3.75 -26.36
N LYS A 111 -16.41 -2.73 -25.67
CA LYS A 111 -15.58 -2.93 -24.46
C LYS A 111 -16.40 -3.51 -23.31
N SER A 112 -17.59 -2.97 -23.05
CA SER A 112 -18.50 -3.44 -22.00
C SER A 112 -18.96 -4.90 -22.23
N LEU A 113 -19.28 -5.28 -23.48
CA LEU A 113 -19.61 -6.66 -23.84
C LEU A 113 -18.47 -7.63 -23.55
N LYS A 114 -17.23 -7.29 -23.92
CA LYS A 114 -16.05 -8.09 -23.62
C LYS A 114 -15.83 -8.24 -22.11
N SER A 115 -16.08 -7.17 -21.34
CA SER A 115 -16.02 -7.21 -19.87
C SER A 115 -17.08 -8.12 -19.27
N ILE A 116 -18.33 -8.08 -19.76
CA ILE A 116 -19.41 -8.99 -19.32
C ILE A 116 -19.02 -10.44 -19.59
N ILE A 117 -18.51 -10.76 -20.79
CA ILE A 117 -18.10 -12.12 -21.15
C ILE A 117 -16.96 -12.63 -20.25
N LYS A 118 -16.00 -11.77 -19.91
CA LYS A 118 -14.81 -12.16 -19.14
C LYS A 118 -15.07 -12.25 -17.62
N LEU A 119 -15.95 -11.41 -17.09
CA LEU A 119 -16.07 -11.18 -15.65
C LEU A 119 -17.43 -11.57 -15.05
N SER A 120 -18.48 -11.74 -15.86
CA SER A 120 -19.81 -12.09 -15.34
C SER A 120 -19.84 -13.52 -14.81
N LYS A 121 -20.61 -13.75 -13.75
CA LYS A 121 -20.91 -15.09 -13.22
C LYS A 121 -22.20 -15.68 -13.79
N ASN A 122 -23.03 -14.87 -14.46
CA ASN A 122 -24.33 -15.26 -14.99
C ASN A 122 -24.21 -15.76 -16.43
N LYS A 123 -24.51 -17.04 -16.66
CA LYS A 123 -24.45 -17.67 -17.99
C LYS A 123 -25.38 -17.01 -19.01
N LYS A 124 -26.56 -16.52 -18.59
CA LYS A 124 -27.51 -15.83 -19.48
C LYS A 124 -26.93 -14.51 -19.98
N ASP A 125 -26.29 -13.75 -19.10
CA ASP A 125 -25.67 -12.46 -19.46
C ASP A 125 -24.47 -12.66 -20.38
N ILE A 126 -23.70 -13.73 -20.18
CA ILE A 126 -22.59 -14.10 -21.07
C ILE A 126 -23.11 -14.49 -22.46
N ALA A 127 -24.16 -15.30 -22.54
CA ALA A 127 -24.76 -15.71 -23.81
C ALA A 127 -25.30 -14.50 -24.58
N GLY A 128 -26.10 -13.65 -23.93
CA GLY A 128 -26.63 -12.43 -24.53
C GLY A 128 -25.53 -11.46 -24.96
N ALA A 129 -24.45 -11.33 -24.17
CA ALA A 129 -23.31 -10.50 -24.57
C ALA A 129 -22.59 -11.03 -25.82
N LYS A 130 -22.47 -12.35 -25.97
CA LYS A 130 -21.87 -12.99 -27.16
C LYS A 130 -22.73 -12.76 -28.41
N GLU A 131 -24.04 -12.89 -28.29
CA GLU A 131 -24.96 -12.67 -29.41
C GLU A 131 -24.91 -11.23 -29.91
N ILE A 132 -25.02 -10.26 -28.99
CA ILE A 132 -24.92 -8.83 -29.34
C ILE A 132 -23.56 -8.53 -29.97
N LEU A 133 -22.46 -9.06 -29.41
CA LEU A 133 -21.13 -8.84 -29.96
C LEU A 133 -20.94 -9.45 -31.35
N ARG A 134 -21.64 -10.56 -31.66
CA ARG A 134 -21.65 -11.19 -32.99
C ARG A 134 -22.44 -10.35 -33.99
N GLY A 135 -23.60 -9.82 -33.59
CA GLY A 135 -24.38 -8.89 -34.43
C GLY A 135 -23.57 -7.65 -34.82
N LEU A 136 -22.82 -7.07 -33.88
CA LEU A 136 -21.97 -5.89 -34.08
C LEU A 136 -20.67 -6.14 -34.88
N LYS A 137 -20.42 -7.38 -35.30
CA LYS A 137 -19.29 -7.78 -36.17
C LYS A 137 -19.73 -8.14 -37.59
N GLY A 138 -21.03 -8.34 -37.79
CA GLY A 138 -21.62 -8.71 -39.09
C GLY A 138 -22.09 -7.52 -39.93
N GLU A 139 -21.87 -6.30 -39.43
CA GLU A 139 -21.93 -5.02 -40.17
C GLU A 139 -20.49 -4.56 -40.44
#